data_AF-A0A1S3DLE7-F1
#
_entry.id   AF-A0A1S3DLE7-F1
#
_cell.length_a   1.000
_cell.length_b   1.000
_cell.length_c   1.000
_cell.angle_alpha   90.00
_cell.angle_beta   90.00
_cell.angle_gamma   90.00
#
_symmetry.space_group_name_H-M   'P 1'
#
loop_
_entity.id
_entity.type
_entity.pdbx_description
1 polymer ?
#
loop_
_entity_poly.entity_id
_entity_poly.type
_entity_poly.pdbx_seq_one_letter_code
_entity_poly.pdbx_strand_id
1 'polypeptide(L)'
;MALGVYGFGCEDALTHLLNYVWPNIFETSPHLVQAFMDAVEGLRVALGPVRILQYVLQGLFHPARKVRDVYWKIYNSLYIGGQDALISAYPRIQNDMKNVYLRYELDYVL
;
A
#
# COMPACT_ATOMS: atom_id res chain seq x y z
N MET A 1 9.26 -15.52 -4.37
CA MET A 1 8.80 -15.49 -5.78
C MET A 1 8.81 -14.09 -6.35
N ALA A 2 8.05 -13.12 -5.81
CA ALA A 2 8.01 -11.75 -6.35
C ALA A 2 9.38 -11.06 -6.47
N LEU A 3 10.23 -11.19 -5.44
CA LEU A 3 11.58 -10.60 -5.45
C LEU A 3 12.48 -11.12 -6.58
N GLY A 4 12.30 -12.37 -7.02
CA GLY A 4 13.14 -12.98 -8.06
C GLY A 4 12.85 -12.48 -9.47
N VAL A 5 11.73 -11.79 -9.67
CA VAL A 5 11.27 -11.26 -10.97
C VAL A 5 11.09 -9.74 -10.97
N TYR A 6 11.65 -9.05 -9.97
CA TYR A 6 11.68 -7.59 -9.94
C TYR A 6 12.43 -7.03 -11.15
N GLY A 7 11.81 -6.08 -11.87
CA GLY A 7 12.39 -5.45 -13.06
C GLY A 7 12.33 -6.28 -14.35
N PHE A 8 11.66 -7.44 -14.33
CA PHE A 8 11.50 -8.32 -15.50
C PHE A 8 10.14 -8.17 -16.21
N GLY A 9 9.38 -7.11 -15.96
CA GLY A 9 8.12 -6.85 -16.67
C GLY A 9 6.99 -7.83 -16.32
N CYS A 10 6.98 -8.35 -15.08
CA CYS A 10 6.02 -9.36 -14.61
C CYS A 10 4.88 -8.76 -13.75
N GLU A 11 4.66 -7.45 -13.82
CA GLU A 11 3.75 -6.72 -12.94
C GLU A 11 2.29 -7.18 -13.07
N ASP A 12 1.86 -7.56 -14.27
CA ASP A 12 0.48 -8.03 -14.52
C ASP A 12 0.18 -9.33 -13.77
N ALA A 13 1.06 -10.33 -13.90
CA ALA A 13 0.92 -11.62 -13.24
C ALA A 13 1.02 -11.47 -11.71
N LEU A 14 1.94 -10.63 -11.23
CA LEU A 14 2.10 -10.36 -9.80
C LEU A 14 0.90 -9.59 -9.22
N THR A 15 0.33 -8.65 -9.96
CA THR A 15 -0.90 -7.94 -9.57
C THR A 15 -2.07 -8.91 -9.49
N HIS A 16 -2.16 -9.84 -10.44
CA HIS A 16 -3.17 -10.90 -10.40
C HIS A 16 -3.02 -11.76 -9.13
N LEU A 17 -1.80 -12.19 -8.79
CA LEU A 17 -1.54 -12.95 -7.56
C LEU A 17 -1.81 -12.14 -6.29
N LEU A 18 -1.51 -10.83 -6.27
CA LEU A 18 -1.83 -9.95 -5.15
C LEU A 18 -3.32 -10.01 -4.81
N ASN A 19 -4.20 -10.09 -5.80
CA ASN A 19 -5.66 -10.21 -5.58
C ASN A 19 -6.06 -11.48 -4.84
N TYR A 20 -5.28 -12.57 -4.94
CA TYR A 20 -5.51 -13.80 -4.18
C TYR A 20 -4.83 -13.78 -2.81
N VAL A 21 -3.73 -13.04 -2.67
CA VAL A 21 -3.03 -12.87 -1.39
C VAL A 21 -3.82 -11.94 -0.46
N TRP A 22 -4.35 -10.83 -0.99
CA TRP A 22 -4.97 -9.75 -0.21
C TRP A 22 -6.13 -10.17 0.72
N PRO A 23 -7.03 -11.10 0.33
CA PRO A 23 -8.10 -11.58 1.21
C PRO A 23 -7.60 -12.19 2.53
N ASN A 24 -6.35 -12.66 2.59
CA ASN A 24 -5.75 -13.26 3.79
C ASN A 24 -5.25 -12.22 4.81
N ILE A 25 -5.45 -10.93 4.55
CA ILE A 25 -5.07 -9.82 5.44
C ILE A 25 -5.58 -9.97 6.87
N PHE A 26 -6.75 -10.60 7.06
CA PHE A 26 -7.37 -10.78 8.37
C PHE A 26 -7.08 -12.13 9.01
N GLU A 27 -6.05 -12.84 8.56
CA GLU A 27 -5.68 -14.08 9.23
C GLU A 27 -5.18 -13.84 10.66
N THR A 28 -5.34 -14.86 11.50
CA THR A 28 -4.99 -14.82 12.92
C THR A 28 -3.85 -15.76 13.27
N SER A 29 -3.60 -16.80 12.45
CA SER A 29 -2.48 -17.72 12.65
C SER A 29 -1.13 -17.00 12.50
N PRO A 30 -0.24 -17.01 13.52
CA PRO A 30 1.00 -16.23 13.50
C PRO A 30 1.89 -16.49 12.28
N HIS A 31 2.02 -17.76 11.88
CA HIS A 31 2.84 -18.14 10.72
C HIS A 31 2.24 -17.65 9.39
N LEU A 32 0.91 -17.68 9.26
CA LEU A 32 0.23 -17.21 8.06
C LEU A 32 0.23 -15.69 7.97
N VAL A 33 0.08 -14.99 9.10
CA VAL A 33 0.21 -13.53 9.15
C VAL A 33 1.61 -13.10 8.73
N GLN A 34 2.67 -13.77 9.21
CA GLN A 34 4.03 -13.46 8.79
C GLN A 34 4.22 -13.73 7.29
N ALA A 35 3.77 -14.88 6.79
CA ALA A 35 3.85 -15.21 5.37
C ALA A 35 3.08 -14.21 4.48
N PHE A 36 1.91 -13.73 4.94
CA PHE A 36 1.16 -12.68 4.27
C PHE A 36 1.94 -11.36 4.23
N MET A 37 2.48 -10.91 5.37
CA MET A 37 3.26 -9.67 5.44
C MET A 37 4.51 -9.74 4.55
N ASP A 38 5.23 -10.86 4.56
CA ASP A 38 6.41 -11.07 3.72
C ASP A 38 6.06 -11.12 2.23
N ALA A 39 4.91 -11.71 1.87
CA ALA A 39 4.41 -11.71 0.50
C ALA A 39 4.07 -10.28 0.03
N VAL A 40 3.39 -9.48 0.86
CA VAL A 40 3.06 -8.09 0.56
C VAL A 40 4.33 -7.25 0.42
N GLU A 41 5.34 -7.46 1.26
CA GLU A 41 6.62 -6.74 1.17
C GLU A 41 7.40 -7.12 -0.11
N GLY A 42 7.42 -8.40 -0.47
CA GLY A 42 8.00 -8.84 -1.74
C GLY A 42 7.27 -8.27 -2.96
N LEU A 43 5.94 -8.20 -2.90
CA LEU A 43 5.10 -7.60 -3.95
C LEU A 43 5.25 -6.08 -4.00
N ARG A 44 5.51 -5.40 -2.87
CA ARG A 44 5.82 -3.97 -2.83
C ARG A 44 7.06 -3.64 -3.65
N VAL A 45 8.12 -4.43 -3.52
CA VAL A 45 9.35 -4.24 -4.31
C VAL A 45 9.06 -4.51 -5.78
N ALA A 46 8.38 -5.62 -6.09
CA ALA A 46 8.16 -6.05 -7.46
C ALA A 46 7.15 -5.19 -8.26
N LEU A 47 6.06 -4.75 -7.63
CA LEU A 47 5.00 -3.94 -8.25
C LEU A 47 5.17 -2.43 -8.03
N GLY A 48 6.05 -2.06 -7.11
CA GLY A 48 6.20 -0.70 -6.63
C GLY A 48 5.26 -0.35 -5.46
N PRO A 49 5.66 0.62 -4.61
CA PRO A 49 4.91 0.98 -3.41
C PRO A 49 3.57 1.65 -3.72
N VAL A 50 3.43 2.28 -4.88
CA VAL A 50 2.20 2.95 -5.32
C VAL A 50 1.02 1.98 -5.45
N ARG A 51 1.26 0.81 -6.03
CA ARG A 51 0.22 -0.22 -6.17
C ARG A 51 -0.24 -0.74 -4.81
N ILE A 52 0.69 -1.00 -3.90
CA ILE A 52 0.34 -1.45 -2.54
C ILE A 52 -0.42 -0.36 -1.79
N LEU A 53 -0.03 0.92 -1.93
CA LEU A 53 -0.76 2.05 -1.33
C LEU A 53 -2.23 2.05 -1.75
N GLN A 54 -2.52 1.82 -3.04
CA GLN A 54 -3.89 1.80 -3.56
C GLN A 54 -4.77 0.74 -2.87
N TYR A 55 -4.22 -0.44 -2.55
CA TYR A 55 -4.94 -1.49 -1.82
C TYR A 55 -5.10 -1.15 -0.33
N VAL A 56 -4.15 -0.43 0.25
CA VAL A 56 -4.14 -0.06 1.68
C VAL A 56 -5.10 1.11 1.98
N LEU A 57 -5.25 2.08 1.07
CA LEU A 57 -6.01 3.32 1.32
C LEU A 57 -7.44 3.07 1.82
N GLN A 58 -8.12 2.04 1.30
CA GLN A 58 -9.52 1.73 1.67
C GLN A 58 -9.70 1.37 3.16
N GLY A 59 -8.67 0.82 3.81
CA GLY A 59 -8.77 0.33 5.19
C GLY A 59 -8.21 1.27 6.26
N LEU A 60 -7.44 2.31 5.87
CA LEU A 60 -6.79 3.22 6.82
C LEU A 60 -7.77 3.96 7.73
N PHE A 61 -8.85 4.49 7.14
CA PHE A 61 -9.88 5.24 7.87
C PHE A 61 -11.20 4.47 7.98
N HIS A 62 -11.17 3.15 7.80
CA HIS A 62 -12.36 2.31 7.92
C HIS A 62 -13.00 2.42 9.32
N PRO A 63 -14.34 2.43 9.50
CA PRO A 63 -14.98 2.62 10.81
C PRO A 63 -14.65 1.55 11.86
N ALA A 64 -14.44 0.30 11.43
CA ALA A 64 -14.09 -0.80 12.32
C ALA A 64 -12.61 -0.74 12.76
N ARG A 65 -12.37 -0.73 14.07
CA ARG A 65 -11.01 -0.72 14.66
C ARG A 65 -10.15 -1.88 14.17
N LYS A 66 -10.69 -3.11 14.19
CA LYS A 66 -9.97 -4.32 13.75
C LYS A 66 -9.43 -4.21 12.32
N VAL A 67 -10.16 -3.52 11.43
CA VAL A 67 -9.70 -3.28 10.06
C VAL A 67 -8.54 -2.30 10.06
N ARG A 68 -8.69 -1.16 10.74
CA ARG A 68 -7.64 -0.14 10.84
C ARG A 68 -6.35 -0.70 11.41
N ASP A 69 -6.41 -1.50 12.48
CA ASP A 69 -5.22 -2.02 13.16
C ASP A 69 -4.30 -2.78 12.18
N VAL A 70 -4.88 -3.60 11.30
CA VAL A 70 -4.13 -4.36 10.30
C VAL A 70 -3.67 -3.49 9.14
N TYR A 71 -4.55 -2.64 8.62
CA TYR A 71 -4.21 -1.78 7.47
C TYR A 71 -3.14 -0.74 7.80
N TRP A 72 -3.16 -0.16 9.00
CA TRP A 72 -2.10 0.72 9.47
C TRP A 72 -0.78 -0.03 9.65
N LYS A 73 -0.81 -1.29 10.09
CA LYS A 73 0.40 -2.12 10.18
C LYS A 73 1.06 -2.30 8.80
N ILE A 74 0.28 -2.57 7.75
CA ILE A 74 0.80 -2.70 6.38
C ILE A 74 1.30 -1.35 5.87
N TYR A 75 0.56 -0.27 6.11
CA TYR A 75 0.99 1.09 5.76
C TYR A 75 2.33 1.45 6.38
N ASN A 76 2.56 1.08 7.64
CA ASN A 76 3.84 1.34 8.31
C ASN A 76 5.00 0.62 7.61
N SER A 77 4.82 -0.66 7.22
CA SER A 77 5.82 -1.40 6.44
C SER A 77 6.09 -0.72 5.09
N LEU A 78 5.03 -0.36 4.38
CA LEU A 78 5.09 0.34 3.10
C LEU A 78 5.84 1.67 3.20
N TYR A 79 5.53 2.46 4.23
CA TYR A 79 6.12 3.77 4.48
C TYR A 79 7.63 3.66 4.76
N ILE A 80 8.04 2.72 5.60
CA ILE A 80 9.46 2.45 5.88
C ILE A 80 10.19 2.01 4.61
N GLY A 81 9.56 1.17 3.77
CA GLY A 81 10.18 0.59 2.59
C GLY A 81 10.30 1.50 1.37
N GLY A 82 9.62 2.65 1.34
CA GLY A 82 9.56 3.48 0.12
C GLY A 82 8.91 4.85 0.29
N GLN A 83 9.18 5.53 1.41
CA GLN A 83 8.59 6.84 1.76
C GLN A 83 8.59 7.84 0.58
N ASP A 84 9.75 8.06 -0.05
CA ASP A 84 9.91 9.08 -1.10
C ASP A 84 9.01 8.79 -2.31
N ALA A 85 8.94 7.53 -2.71
CA ALA A 85 8.08 7.08 -3.81
C ALA A 85 6.58 7.22 -3.53
N LEU A 86 6.15 7.39 -2.27
CA LEU A 86 4.75 7.62 -1.94
C LEU A 86 4.29 9.06 -2.23
N ILE A 87 5.21 10.02 -2.32
CA ILE A 87 4.88 11.44 -2.53
C ILE A 87 4.06 11.63 -3.80
N SER A 88 4.42 10.94 -4.89
CA SER A 88 3.70 11.00 -6.17
C SER A 88 2.37 10.25 -6.18
N ALA A 89 2.07 9.46 -5.15
CA ALA A 89 0.94 8.53 -5.11
C ALA A 89 -0.15 8.88 -4.10
N TYR A 90 0.13 9.77 -3.14
CA TYR A 90 -0.89 10.17 -2.17
C TYR A 90 -2.10 10.81 -2.87
N PRO A 91 -3.33 10.39 -2.51
CA PRO A 91 -4.54 10.95 -3.09
C PRO A 91 -4.69 12.42 -2.73
N ARG A 92 -5.33 13.17 -3.62
CA ARG A 92 -5.66 14.57 -3.36
C ARG A 92 -6.80 14.65 -2.33
N ILE A 93 -6.51 15.22 -1.17
CA ILE A 93 -7.50 15.49 -0.11
C ILE A 93 -7.87 16.96 -0.18
N GLN A 94 -9.15 17.25 -0.33
CA GLN A 94 -9.65 18.63 -0.41
C GLN A 94 -9.53 19.32 0.94
N ASN A 95 -9.26 20.63 0.90
CA ASN A 95 -9.25 21.45 2.12
C ASN A 95 -10.62 21.46 2.79
N ASP A 96 -10.63 21.62 4.11
CA ASP A 96 -11.85 21.90 4.86
C ASP A 96 -11.83 23.36 5.38
N MET A 97 -12.85 23.75 6.17
CA MET A 97 -12.93 25.11 6.69
C MET A 97 -11.80 25.48 7.67
N LYS A 98 -11.12 24.49 8.26
CA LYS A 98 -10.13 24.66 9.34
C LYS A 98 -8.70 24.43 8.85
N ASN A 99 -8.51 23.59 7.84
CA ASN A 99 -7.23 23.01 7.47
C ASN A 99 -7.01 23.06 5.96
N VAL A 100 -5.75 23.30 5.59
CA VAL A 100 -5.26 23.22 4.21
C VAL A 100 -4.55 21.87 4.05
N TYR A 101 -5.11 20.99 3.22
CA TYR A 101 -4.61 19.63 2.94
C TYR A 101 -4.02 19.46 1.53
N LEU A 102 -4.32 20.40 0.62
CA LEU A 102 -3.79 20.38 -0.74
C LEU A 102 -2.29 20.70 -0.79
N ARG A 103 -1.60 20.05 -1.72
CA ARG A 103 -0.17 20.27 -2.04
C ARG A 103 -0.08 21.05 -3.36
N TYR A 104 -0.15 22.37 -3.26
CA TYR A 104 -0.28 23.26 -4.42
C TYR A 104 0.93 23.25 -5.35
N GLU A 105 2.11 22.94 -4.82
CA GLU A 105 3.36 22.87 -5.58
C GLU A 105 3.32 21.80 -6.67
N LEU A 106 2.50 20.75 -6.49
CA LEU A 106 2.32 19.69 -7.47
C LEU A 106 1.34 20.06 -8.61
N ASP A 107 0.63 21.19 -8.49
CA ASP A 107 -0.33 21.67 -9.49
C ASP A 107 0.28 22.68 -10.48
N TYR A 108 1.55 23.09 -10.29
CA TYR A 108 2.20 24.03 -11.21
C TYR A 108 2.37 23.44 -12.60
N VAL A 109 1.95 24.19 -13.62
CA VAL A 109 2.17 23.91 -15.04
C VAL A 109 2.91 25.12 -15.61
N LEU A 110 4.12 24.88 -16.12
CA LEU A 110 4.97 25.89 -16.75
C LEU A 110 4.76 25.95 -18.26
#